data_AF-A0A1A6H588-F1
#
_entry.id   AF-A0A1A6H588-F1
#
_cell.length_a   1.000
_cell.length_b   1.000
_cell.length_c   1.000
_cell.angle_alpha   90.00
_cell.angle_beta   90.00
_cell.angle_gamma   90.00
#
_symmetry.space_group_name_H-M   'P 1'
#
loop_
_entity.id
_entity.type
_entity.pdbx_description
1 polymer ?
#
loop_
_entity_poly.entity_id
_entity_poly.type
_entity_poly.pdbx_seq_one_letter_code
_entity_poly.pdbx_strand_id
1 'polypeptide(L)'
;MANNLLELDCQVTGSPPPTIMWLKDGQLIDERDGFKILLNGQKLVITQAQVSDTGLYQCVATNIAGDHRKEFEVTVHVPPTIKSSDLPEKTVVRYKPVTLQCIANGIPNPSITWLKDDQPVNTAQGNL
;
A
#
# COMPACT_ATOMS: atom_id res chain seq x y z
N MET A 1 11.63 2.86 11.04
CA MET A 1 11.41 3.75 9.88
C MET A 1 11.45 2.86 8.65
N ALA A 2 10.29 2.47 8.12
CA ALA A 2 10.23 1.79 6.83
C ALA A 2 10.54 2.83 5.75
N ASN A 3 11.40 2.48 4.79
CA ASN A 3 11.65 3.33 3.64
C ASN A 3 10.42 3.26 2.73
N ASN A 4 9.53 4.26 2.82
CA ASN A 4 8.28 4.34 2.05
C ASN A 4 8.47 5.05 0.70
N LEU A 5 9.65 4.92 0.10
CA LEU A 5 9.98 5.49 -1.21
C LEU A 5 9.42 4.61 -2.32
N LEU A 6 8.60 5.20 -3.19
CA LEU A 6 8.13 4.57 -4.42
C LEU A 6 8.79 5.26 -5.62
N GLU A 7 9.47 4.47 -6.47
CA GLU A 7 10.05 4.93 -7.73
C GLU A 7 9.50 4.11 -8.89
N LEU A 8 9.02 4.79 -9.93
CA LEU A 8 8.58 4.17 -11.18
C LEU A 8 9.48 4.65 -12.32
N ASP A 9 10.08 3.69 -13.02
CA ASP A 9 10.98 3.93 -14.14
C ASP A 9 10.33 3.61 -15.50
N CYS A 10 10.24 4.65 -16.32
CA CYS A 10 9.75 4.64 -17.69
C CYS A 10 10.88 5.02 -18.65
N GLN A 11 11.63 4.00 -19.10
CA GLN A 11 12.67 4.19 -20.11
C GLN A 11 12.02 4.41 -21.48
N VAL A 12 12.26 5.58 -22.07
CA VAL A 12 11.63 5.99 -23.33
C VAL A 12 12.71 6.31 -24.36
N THR A 13 12.49 5.80 -25.57
CA THR A 13 13.28 6.13 -26.77
C THR A 13 12.33 6.53 -27.90
N GLY A 14 12.82 7.33 -28.85
CA GLY A 14 12.02 7.74 -30.01
C GLY A 14 12.71 8.82 -30.84
N SER A 15 12.38 8.86 -32.13
CA SER A 15 12.84 9.90 -33.05
C SER A 15 11.65 10.47 -33.83
N PRO A 16 11.39 11.79 -33.76
CA PRO A 16 12.02 12.77 -32.88
C PRO A 16 11.86 12.44 -31.38
N PRO A 17 12.69 13.03 -30.49
CA PRO A 17 12.61 12.79 -29.05
C PRO A 17 11.18 13.01 -28.53
N PRO A 18 10.58 12.02 -27.84
CA PRO A 18 9.23 12.14 -27.32
C PRO A 18 9.17 12.95 -26.03
N THR A 19 8.03 13.56 -25.77
CA THR A 19 7.67 14.09 -24.45
C THR A 19 7.03 13.00 -23.60
N ILE A 20 7.19 13.08 -22.28
CA ILE A 20 6.66 12.09 -21.35
C ILE A 20 5.67 12.75 -20.41
N MET A 21 4.56 12.06 -20.18
CA MET A 21 3.47 12.48 -19.31
C MET A 21 3.08 11.33 -18.39
N TRP A 22 2.82 11.63 -17.12
CA TRP A 22 2.38 10.63 -16.15
C TRP A 22 0.91 10.81 -15.80
N LEU A 23 0.21 9.68 -15.73
CA LEU A 23 -1.17 9.57 -15.31
C LEU A 23 -1.25 8.64 -14.10
N LYS A 24 -2.16 8.95 -13.18
CA LYS A 24 -2.62 8.05 -12.11
C LYS A 24 -4.13 7.91 -12.24
N ASP A 25 -4.61 6.69 -12.41
CA ASP A 25 -6.04 6.38 -12.59
C ASP A 25 -6.70 7.23 -13.69
N GLY A 26 -5.94 7.48 -14.77
CA GLY A 26 -6.36 8.30 -15.91
C GLY A 26 -6.29 9.82 -15.70
N GLN A 27 -5.90 10.30 -14.52
CA GLN A 27 -5.72 11.72 -14.22
C GLN A 27 -4.25 12.13 -14.31
N LEU A 28 -3.98 13.32 -14.82
CA LEU A 28 -2.62 13.85 -14.92
C LEU A 28 -2.01 14.07 -13.53
N ILE A 29 -0.78 13.63 -13.36
CA ILE A 29 -0.01 13.88 -12.14
C ILE A 29 0.58 15.29 -12.20
N ASP A 30 0.27 16.11 -11.20
CA ASP A 30 0.94 17.39 -10.93
C ASP A 30 2.05 17.17 -9.89
N GLU A 31 3.23 17.74 -10.13
CA GLU A 31 4.37 17.67 -9.19
C GLU A 31 4.08 18.32 -7.83
N ARG A 32 3.03 19.15 -7.75
CA ARG A 32 2.63 19.82 -6.50
C ARG A 32 2.03 18.88 -5.47
N ASP A 33 1.54 17.71 -5.89
CA ASP A 33 0.80 16.78 -5.03
C ASP A 33 1.70 15.73 -4.34
N GLY A 34 2.98 16.06 -4.11
CA GLY A 34 3.94 15.16 -3.46
C GLY A 34 4.63 14.18 -4.42
N PHE A 35 4.40 14.33 -5.72
CA PHE A 35 5.08 13.61 -6.79
C PHE A 35 6.31 14.38 -7.28
N LYS A 36 7.39 13.69 -7.62
CA LYS A 36 8.57 14.29 -8.27
C LYS A 36 8.83 13.60 -9.59
N ILE A 37 8.92 14.37 -10.66
CA ILE A 37 9.27 13.85 -11.97
C ILE A 37 10.73 14.18 -12.27
N LEU A 38 11.54 13.16 -12.46
CA LEU A 38 12.99 13.24 -12.66
C LEU A 38 13.38 12.68 -14.03
N LEU A 39 14.65 12.86 -14.41
CA LEU A 39 15.23 12.30 -15.63
C LEU A 39 14.43 12.64 -16.90
N ASN A 40 14.09 13.93 -17.07
CA ASN A 40 13.30 14.43 -18.21
C ASN A 40 11.95 13.71 -18.40
N GLY A 41 11.27 13.37 -17.30
CA GLY A 41 9.99 12.67 -17.36
C GLY A 41 10.09 11.16 -17.20
N GLN A 42 11.28 10.57 -17.27
CA GLN A 42 11.44 9.11 -17.28
C GLN A 42 11.28 8.46 -15.90
N LYS A 43 11.38 9.22 -14.81
CA LYS A 43 11.27 8.69 -13.45
C LYS A 43 10.23 9.45 -12.65
N LEU A 44 9.27 8.74 -12.07
CA LEU A 44 8.31 9.27 -11.09
C LEU A 44 8.71 8.80 -9.69
N VAL A 45 8.79 9.73 -8.74
CA VAL A 45 9.19 9.43 -7.35
C VAL A 45 8.16 9.99 -6.37
N ILE A 46 7.76 9.16 -5.41
CA ILE A 46 6.95 9.52 -4.26
C ILE A 46 7.76 9.21 -3.00
N THR A 47 8.16 10.24 -2.26
CA THR A 47 9.10 10.08 -1.14
C THR A 47 8.46 9.45 0.11
N GLN A 48 7.15 9.52 0.23
CA GLN A 48 6.39 8.98 1.36
C GLN A 48 5.06 8.42 0.86
N ALA A 49 5.11 7.20 0.32
CA ALA A 49 3.93 6.52 -0.19
C ALA A 49 2.86 6.34 0.90
N GLN A 50 1.63 6.73 0.57
CA GLN A 50 0.43 6.59 1.38
C GLN A 50 -0.50 5.56 0.75
N VAL A 51 -1.47 5.07 1.52
CA VAL A 51 -2.49 4.12 1.01
C VAL A 51 -3.23 4.71 -0.20
N SER A 52 -3.47 6.02 -0.20
CA SER A 52 -4.08 6.76 -1.32
C SER A 52 -3.27 6.72 -2.60
N ASP A 53 -1.98 6.38 -2.55
CA ASP A 53 -1.10 6.29 -3.72
C ASP A 53 -1.24 4.94 -4.45
N THR A 54 -2.02 4.01 -3.92
CA THR A 54 -2.48 2.82 -4.64
C THR A 54 -3.27 3.24 -5.88
N GLY A 55 -2.98 2.62 -7.03
CA GLY A 55 -3.65 2.93 -8.29
C GLY A 55 -2.89 2.44 -9.52
N LEU A 56 -3.46 2.72 -10.70
CA LEU A 56 -2.86 2.44 -11.99
C LEU A 56 -2.08 3.66 -12.47
N TYR A 57 -0.76 3.56 -12.50
CA TYR A 57 0.11 4.60 -13.04
C TYR A 57 0.42 4.30 -14.50
N GLN A 58 0.44 5.32 -15.34
CA GLN A 58 0.77 5.18 -16.76
C GLN A 58 1.76 6.27 -17.14
N CYS A 59 2.87 5.90 -17.77
CA CYS A 59 3.69 6.85 -18.49
C CYS A 59 3.31 6.81 -19.97
N VAL A 60 3.06 7.98 -20.55
CA VAL A 60 2.70 8.16 -21.96
C VAL A 60 3.82 8.95 -22.62
N ALA A 61 4.43 8.35 -23.64
CA ALA A 61 5.45 8.96 -24.48
C ALA A 61 4.83 9.38 -25.81
N THR A 62 5.01 10.64 -26.21
CA THR A 62 4.39 11.18 -27.42
C THR A 62 5.39 11.96 -28.27
N ASN A 63 5.42 11.71 -29.58
CA ASN A 63 6.12 12.55 -30.55
C ASN A 63 5.26 12.71 -31.81
N ILE A 64 5.79 13.39 -32.84
CA ILE A 64 5.08 13.60 -34.11
C ILE A 64 4.76 12.32 -34.88
N ALA A 65 5.44 11.21 -34.57
CA ALA A 65 5.22 9.93 -35.23
C ALA A 65 4.14 9.08 -34.53
N GLY A 66 3.76 9.44 -33.30
CA GLY A 66 2.69 8.78 -32.55
C GLY A 66 2.93 8.80 -31.04
N ASP A 67 2.22 7.93 -30.34
CA ASP A 67 2.30 7.75 -28.90
C ASP A 67 2.45 6.28 -28.49
N HIS A 68 3.02 6.06 -27.32
CA HIS A 68 3.08 4.76 -26.67
C HIS A 68 2.96 4.93 -25.15
N ARG A 69 2.49 3.89 -24.45
CA ARG A 69 2.34 3.93 -22.99
C ARG A 69 2.79 2.65 -22.31
N LYS A 70 3.25 2.79 -21.06
CA LYS A 70 3.55 1.69 -20.15
C LYS A 70 2.76 1.88 -18.86
N GLU A 71 2.21 0.80 -18.34
CA GLU A 71 1.35 0.77 -17.17
C GLU A 71 2.07 0.14 -15.98
N PHE A 72 1.74 0.61 -14.78
CA PHE A 72 2.26 0.14 -13.50
C PHE A 72 1.10 0.02 -12.52
N GLU A 73 0.82 -1.19 -12.06
CA GLU A 73 -0.17 -1.42 -10.99
C GLU A 73 0.54 -1.31 -9.64
N VAL A 74 0.19 -0.30 -8.85
CA VAL A 74 0.82 0.00 -7.57
C VAL A 74 -0.16 -0.28 -6.45
N THR A 75 0.26 -1.10 -5.47
CA THR A 75 -0.47 -1.31 -4.21
C THR A 75 0.42 -0.97 -3.03
N VAL A 76 -0.06 -0.07 -2.17
CA VAL A 76 0.65 0.31 -0.93
C VAL A 76 0.15 -0.55 0.22
N HIS A 77 1.06 -1.32 0.81
CA HIS A 77 0.77 -2.19 1.95
C HIS A 77 0.96 -1.47 3.28
N VAL A 78 0.12 -1.81 4.26
CA VAL A 78 0.18 -1.28 5.62
C VAL A 78 0.50 -2.44 6.57
N PRO A 79 1.62 -2.37 7.32
CA PRO A 79 1.95 -3.39 8.30
C PRO A 79 0.83 -3.61 9.32
N PRO A 80 0.64 -4.85 9.82
CA PRO A 80 -0.35 -5.13 10.84
C PRO A 80 -0.09 -4.33 12.13
N THR A 81 -1.12 -3.70 12.66
CA THR A 81 -1.10 -3.02 13.97
C THR A 81 -2.23 -3.56 14.83
N ILE A 82 -1.90 -4.00 16.04
CA ILE A 82 -2.90 -4.43 17.03
C ILE A 82 -3.32 -3.18 17.79
N LYS A 83 -4.62 -2.85 17.78
CA LYS A 83 -5.15 -1.83 18.66
C LYS A 83 -4.97 -2.35 20.09
N SER A 84 -4.28 -1.57 20.92
CA SER A 84 -4.16 -1.89 22.34
C SER A 84 -5.55 -2.03 22.94
N SER A 85 -5.87 -3.22 23.47
CA SER A 85 -6.98 -3.33 24.40
C SER A 85 -6.59 -2.63 25.70
N ASP A 86 -7.52 -1.91 26.33
CA ASP A 86 -7.25 -1.06 27.49
C ASP A 86 -6.65 -1.77 28.72
N LEU A 87 -6.66 -3.12 28.75
CA LEU A 87 -6.10 -3.91 29.84
C LEU A 87 -5.24 -5.07 29.32
N PRO A 88 -3.94 -5.13 29.67
CA PRO A 88 -3.06 -6.25 29.30
C PRO A 88 -3.34 -7.52 30.11
N GLU A 89 -4.05 -7.41 31.24
CA GLU A 89 -4.40 -8.53 32.12
C GLU A 89 -5.91 -8.61 32.29
N LYS A 90 -6.45 -9.84 32.26
CA LYS A 90 -7.84 -10.13 32.61
C LYS A 90 -7.89 -11.21 33.69
N THR A 91 -8.58 -10.91 34.78
CA THR A 91 -8.93 -11.88 35.82
C THR A 91 -10.36 -12.36 35.62
N VAL A 92 -10.59 -13.66 35.81
CA VAL A 92 -11.90 -14.28 35.63
C VAL A 92 -12.22 -15.21 36.80
N VAL A 93 -13.47 -15.16 37.27
CA VAL A 93 -13.96 -16.05 38.33
C VAL A 93 -14.14 -17.45 37.78
N ARG A 94 -13.85 -18.48 38.58
CA ARG A 94 -14.04 -19.88 38.21
C ARG A 94 -15.43 -20.12 37.61
N TYR A 95 -15.48 -20.84 36.48
CA TYR A 95 -16.68 -21.13 35.69
C TYR A 95 -17.39 -19.95 35.03
N LYS A 96 -16.82 -18.74 35.10
CA LYS A 96 -17.32 -17.62 34.31
C LYS A 96 -16.59 -17.56 32.95
N PRO A 97 -17.30 -17.26 31.86
CA PRO A 97 -16.67 -17.05 30.57
C PRO A 97 -15.85 -15.76 30.56
N VAL A 98 -14.81 -15.71 29.73
CA VAL A 98 -14.05 -14.50 29.43
C VAL A 98 -13.91 -14.34 27.93
N THR A 99 -13.97 -13.10 27.47
CA THR A 99 -13.77 -12.75 26.06
C THR A 99 -12.47 -11.97 25.92
N LEU A 100 -11.58 -12.49 25.08
CA LEU A 100 -10.37 -11.82 24.63
C LEU A 100 -10.63 -11.31 23.21
N GLN A 101 -10.47 -10.01 23.02
CA GLN A 101 -10.68 -9.37 21.74
C GLN A 101 -9.34 -8.87 21.22
N CYS A 102 -9.03 -9.22 19.98
CA CYS A 102 -7.88 -8.69 19.25
C CYS A 102 -8.42 -7.95 18.04
N ILE A 103 -8.12 -6.66 17.95
CA ILE A 103 -8.47 -5.84 16.79
C ILE A 103 -7.16 -5.50 16.09
N ALA A 104 -6.93 -6.13 14.94
CA ALA A 104 -5.77 -5.88 14.11
C ALA A 104 -6.19 -5.12 12.85
N ASN A 105 -5.41 -4.12 12.43
CA ASN A 105 -5.59 -3.40 11.17
C ASN A 105 -4.34 -3.59 10.31
N GLY A 106 -4.49 -3.59 9.00
CA GLY A 106 -3.39 -3.72 8.05
C GLY A 106 -3.94 -3.84 6.63
N ILE A 107 -3.05 -3.69 5.64
CA ILE A 107 -3.38 -3.88 4.22
C ILE A 107 -2.33 -4.81 3.62
N PRO A 108 -2.70 -6.05 3.22
CA PRO A 108 -4.04 -6.63 3.27
C PRO A 108 -4.52 -6.89 4.72
N ASN A 109 -5.82 -7.18 4.88
CA ASN A 109 -6.40 -7.48 6.18
C ASN A 109 -5.63 -8.62 6.88
N PRO A 110 -5.15 -8.41 8.13
CA PRO A 110 -4.31 -9.38 8.81
C PRO A 110 -5.13 -10.59 9.29
N SER A 111 -4.53 -11.77 9.27
CA SER A 111 -5.06 -12.98 9.91
C SER A 111 -4.71 -12.98 11.40
N ILE A 112 -5.68 -13.32 12.27
CA ILE A 112 -5.48 -13.40 13.72
C ILE A 112 -5.37 -14.87 14.13
N THR A 113 -4.30 -15.21 14.84
CA THR A 113 -4.10 -16.52 15.47
C THR A 113 -3.95 -16.34 16.98
N TRP A 114 -4.75 -17.09 17.74
CA TRP A 114 -4.67 -17.09 19.20
C TRP A 114 -3.79 -18.24 19.69
N LEU A 115 -2.87 -17.94 20.61
CA LEU A 115 -2.01 -18.90 21.26
C LEU A 115 -2.29 -18.88 22.77
N LYS A 116 -2.33 -20.07 23.39
CA LYS A 116 -2.29 -20.25 24.84
C LYS A 116 -1.06 -21.09 25.15
N ASP A 117 -0.14 -20.56 25.94
CA ASP A 117 1.12 -21.24 26.28
C ASP A 117 1.84 -21.77 25.00
N ASP A 118 1.94 -20.91 23.99
CA ASP A 118 2.49 -21.18 22.65
C ASP A 118 1.75 -22.22 21.79
N GLN A 119 0.58 -22.69 22.23
CA GLN A 119 -0.24 -23.65 21.48
C GLN A 119 -1.46 -22.98 20.83
N PRO A 120 -1.78 -23.31 19.56
CA PRO A 120 -2.97 -22.78 18.88
C PRO A 120 -4.27 -23.09 19.62
N VAL A 121 -5.09 -22.07 19.83
CA VAL A 121 -6.46 -22.22 20.33
C VAL A 121 -7.40 -22.46 19.15
N ASN A 122 -8.33 -23.41 19.28
CA ASN A 122 -9.36 -23.62 18.26
C ASN A 122 -10.38 -22.47 18.32
N THR A 123 -10.38 -21.62 17.29
CA THR A 123 -11.23 -20.43 17.19
C THR A 123 -12.48 -20.63 16.35
N ALA A 124 -12.72 -21.83 15.80
CA ALA A 124 -13.83 -22.10 14.88
C ALA A 124 -15.24 -21.96 15.49
N GLN A 125 -15.35 -21.84 16.82
CA GLN A 125 -16.60 -21.68 17.55
C GLN A 125 -16.89 -20.22 17.98
N GLY A 126 -16.05 -19.25 17.57
CA GLY A 126 -16.05 -17.88 18.11
C GLY A 126 -16.81 -16.80 17.31
N ASN A 127 -17.48 -17.14 16.20
CA ASN A 127 -18.30 -16.18 15.45
C ASN A 127 -19.75 -16.23 15.97
N LEU A 128 -20.04 -15.43 17.00
CA LEU A 128 -21.39 -15.06 17.41
C LEU A 128 -21.54 -13.54 17.33
#